data_AF-A0A835QNR1-F1
#
_entry.id   AF-A0A835QNR1-F1
#
_cell.length_a   1.000
_cell.length_b   1.000
_cell.length_c   1.000
_cell.angle_alpha   90.00
_cell.angle_beta   90.00
_cell.angle_gamma   90.00
#
_symmetry.space_group_name_H-M   'P 1'
#
loop_
_entity.id
_entity.type
_entity.pdbx_description
1 polymer ?
#
loop_
_entity_poly.entity_id
_entity_poly.type
_entity_poly.pdbx_seq_one_letter_code
_entity_poly.pdbx_strand_id
1 'polypeptide(L)'
;MSIPGEPVWTGKKPSKKPGGMAEALSMASDLGFSIPPVQEELKTSSSSSTDSNGDLIRVLRELTVIQRNIANLHVEIQGRKDDKNVAHLTHISEMEKKCESLTRMTAILKDVIQNKDRIIARLQQPYSLDCIPVEAEYQKQFSELLLKAASDYGALTASVADFQWSQNFRDPPSVWG
;
A
#
# COMPACT_ATOMS: atom_id res chain seq x y z
N MET A 1 -50.06 35.28 15.56
CA MET A 1 -51.10 34.48 16.23
C MET A 1 -50.64 33.02 16.15
N SER A 2 -50.28 32.27 17.18
CA SER A 2 -50.24 32.46 18.64
C SER A 2 -49.26 31.42 19.20
N ILE A 3 -48.54 31.77 20.26
CA ILE A 3 -47.69 30.89 21.07
C ILE A 3 -48.59 30.16 22.07
N PRO A 4 -48.36 28.87 22.37
CA PRO A 4 -48.05 28.48 23.76
C PRO A 4 -47.07 27.28 23.82
N GLY A 5 -46.26 27.02 24.84
CA GLY A 5 -46.08 27.61 26.16
C GLY A 5 -44.87 26.90 26.81
N GLU A 6 -44.18 27.60 27.71
CA GLU A 6 -43.07 27.09 28.51
C GLU A 6 -43.46 25.91 29.41
N PRO A 7 -42.46 25.19 29.95
CA PRO A 7 -42.33 25.28 31.40
C PRO A 7 -40.88 25.45 31.91
N VAL A 8 -40.73 26.50 32.71
CA VAL A 8 -40.11 26.51 34.04
C VAL A 8 -38.63 26.14 34.11
N TRP A 9 -37.81 27.17 33.90
CA TRP A 9 -36.48 27.27 34.50
C TRP A 9 -36.59 27.25 36.04
N THR A 10 -36.40 26.09 36.65
CA THR A 10 -35.96 26.05 38.04
C THR A 10 -34.47 26.32 38.06
N GLY A 11 -34.13 27.61 38.27
CA GLY A 11 -32.77 28.04 38.53
C GLY A 11 -32.23 27.36 39.79
N LYS A 12 -31.51 26.26 39.64
CA LYS A 12 -30.51 25.84 40.62
C LYS A 12 -29.21 26.54 40.24
N LYS A 13 -28.83 27.53 41.05
CA LYS A 13 -27.47 28.08 41.13
C LYS A 13 -26.46 26.93 40.97
N PRO A 14 -25.39 27.08 40.17
CA PRO A 14 -24.30 26.12 40.22
C PRO A 14 -23.72 26.16 41.64
N SER A 15 -24.09 25.18 42.45
CA SER A 15 -23.48 24.96 43.75
C SER A 15 -21.99 24.77 43.49
N LYS A 16 -21.20 25.70 44.03
CA LYS A 16 -19.73 25.66 44.03
C LYS A 16 -19.29 24.20 44.18
N LYS A 17 -18.55 23.69 43.18
CA LYS A 17 -17.93 22.35 43.22
C LYS A 17 -17.29 22.18 44.61
N PRO A 18 -17.76 21.23 45.45
CA PRO A 18 -17.11 20.98 46.72
C PRO A 18 -15.79 20.25 46.45
N GLY A 19 -14.78 20.96 45.97
CA GLY A 19 -13.47 20.38 45.70
C GLY A 19 -12.87 19.79 46.98
N GLY A 20 -12.47 18.52 46.92
CA GLY A 20 -11.83 17.81 48.01
C GLY A 20 -12.78 16.85 48.74
N MET A 21 -12.64 16.77 50.06
CA MET A 21 -13.25 15.75 50.92
C MET A 21 -14.79 15.77 50.88
N ALA A 22 -15.41 16.92 50.58
CA ALA A 22 -16.85 17.06 50.49
C ALA A 22 -17.46 16.39 49.23
N GLU A 23 -16.73 16.31 48.11
CA GLU A 23 -17.15 15.52 46.94
C GLU A 23 -17.08 14.01 47.24
N ALA A 24 -16.02 13.57 47.93
CA ALA A 24 -15.89 12.18 48.35
C ALA A 24 -17.00 11.76 49.34
N LEU A 25 -17.36 12.64 50.29
CA LEU A 25 -18.46 12.40 51.22
C LEU A 25 -19.83 12.41 50.53
N SER A 26 -20.03 13.28 49.53
CA SER A 26 -21.27 13.30 48.74
C SER A 26 -21.44 12.00 47.94
N MET A 27 -20.37 11.51 47.30
CA MET A 27 -20.40 10.22 46.60
C MET A 27 -20.63 9.04 47.54
N ALA A 28 -20.04 9.06 48.74
CA ALA A 28 -20.26 8.01 49.74
C ALA A 28 -21.73 7.96 50.20
N SER A 29 -22.37 9.12 50.35
CA SER A 29 -23.79 9.22 50.66
C SER A 29 -24.66 8.68 49.51
N ASP A 30 -24.34 8.99 48.26
CA ASP A 30 -25.06 8.48 47.08
C ASP A 30 -24.95 6.95 46.94
N LEU A 31 -23.87 6.37 47.46
CA LEU A 31 -23.63 4.92 47.52
C LEU A 31 -24.25 4.25 48.76
N GLY A 32 -24.97 5.00 49.60
CA GLY A 32 -25.72 4.47 50.74
C GLY A 32 -24.91 4.30 52.04
N PHE A 33 -23.70 4.88 52.13
CA PHE A 33 -22.92 4.86 53.36
C PHE A 33 -23.36 5.99 54.31
N SER A 34 -23.68 5.64 55.57
CA SER A 34 -24.13 6.60 56.59
C SER A 34 -22.96 7.43 57.12
N ILE A 35 -23.04 8.75 57.00
CA ILE A 35 -22.03 9.69 57.51
C ILE A 35 -22.34 9.96 59.00
N PRO A 36 -21.46 9.62 59.94
CA PRO A 36 -21.69 9.86 61.36
C PRO A 36 -21.69 11.37 61.66
N PRO A 37 -22.53 11.86 62.60
CA PRO A 37 -22.45 13.24 63.05
C PRO A 37 -21.11 13.48 63.74
N VAL A 38 -20.45 14.59 63.39
CA VAL A 38 -19.18 15.02 63.98
C VAL A 38 -19.39 15.28 65.48
N GLN A 39 -18.98 14.32 66.31
CA GLN A 39 -18.75 14.53 67.74
C GLN A 39 -17.25 14.33 68.01
N GLU A 40 -16.64 15.35 68.61
CA GLU A 40 -15.35 15.29 69.28
C GLU A 40 -15.39 14.20 70.36
N GLU A 41 -14.87 13.01 70.08
CA GLU A 41 -14.50 12.07 71.13
C GLU A 41 -13.30 11.22 70.72
N LEU A 42 -12.14 11.68 71.18
CA LEU A 42 -10.89 10.97 71.25
C LEU A 42 -11.02 9.83 72.29
N LYS A 43 -11.19 8.57 71.86
CA LYS A 43 -10.41 7.39 72.31
C LYS A 43 -11.03 6.02 71.97
N THR A 44 -10.11 5.15 71.54
CA THR A 44 -10.09 3.68 71.72
C THR A 44 -11.07 2.81 70.94
N SER A 45 -10.66 2.46 69.72
CA SER A 45 -10.88 1.15 69.08
C SER A 45 -9.78 0.91 68.05
N SER A 46 -8.55 0.77 68.52
CA SER A 46 -7.35 0.55 67.71
C SER A 46 -6.81 -0.85 67.96
N SER A 47 -7.09 -1.81 67.06
CA SER A 47 -6.21 -2.99 66.83
C SER A 47 -6.67 -3.99 65.74
N SER A 48 -7.36 -3.60 64.66
CA SER A 48 -7.55 -4.52 63.50
C SER A 48 -7.83 -3.88 62.13
N SER A 49 -7.96 -2.55 62.03
CA SER A 49 -8.40 -1.86 60.80
C SER A 49 -7.27 -1.22 59.98
N THR A 50 -6.02 -1.27 60.45
CA THR A 50 -4.88 -0.63 59.78
C THR A 50 -4.42 -1.39 58.53
N ASP A 51 -4.51 -2.72 58.55
CA ASP A 51 -3.91 -3.57 57.53
C ASP A 51 -4.76 -3.58 56.24
N SER A 52 -6.09 -3.65 56.38
CA SER A 52 -7.04 -3.59 55.25
C SER A 52 -7.00 -2.24 54.51
N ASN A 53 -6.83 -1.14 55.24
CA ASN A 53 -6.75 0.18 54.64
C ASN A 53 -5.41 0.40 53.91
N GLY A 54 -4.31 -0.16 54.45
CA GLY A 54 -2.99 -0.20 53.80
C GLY A 54 -2.99 -1.02 52.50
N ASP A 55 -3.64 -2.19 52.51
CA ASP A 55 -3.81 -3.04 51.33
C ASP A 55 -4.65 -2.35 50.24
N LEU A 56 -5.73 -1.66 50.60
CA LEU A 56 -6.53 -0.87 49.65
C LEU A 56 -5.70 0.25 49.00
N ILE A 57 -4.93 1.00 49.80
CA ILE A 57 -4.04 2.04 49.29
C ILE A 57 -2.99 1.46 48.34
N ARG A 58 -2.44 0.27 48.64
CA ARG A 58 -1.50 -0.44 47.75
C ARG A 58 -2.15 -0.78 46.41
N VAL A 59 -3.34 -1.39 46.43
CA VAL A 59 -4.08 -1.75 45.21
C VAL A 59 -4.44 -0.52 44.39
N LEU A 60 -4.85 0.59 45.01
CA LEU A 60 -5.15 1.83 44.29
C LEU A 60 -3.91 2.43 43.60
N ARG A 61 -2.74 2.35 44.25
CA ARG A 61 -1.47 2.76 43.64
C ARG A 61 -1.10 1.87 42.46
N GLU A 62 -1.23 0.55 42.62
CA GLU A 62 -0.99 -0.41 41.54
C GLU A 62 -1.93 -0.18 40.36
N LEU A 63 -3.22 0.02 40.62
CA LEU A 63 -4.23 0.36 39.61
C LEU A 63 -3.85 1.65 38.88
N THR A 64 -3.39 2.68 39.62
CA THR A 64 -2.94 3.94 39.02
C THR A 64 -1.73 3.74 38.11
N VAL A 65 -0.77 2.89 38.51
CA VAL A 65 0.40 2.54 37.68
C VAL A 65 -0.04 1.78 36.43
N ILE A 66 -0.93 0.79 36.57
CA ILE A 66 -1.45 0.01 35.45
C ILE A 66 -2.23 0.92 34.48
N GLN A 67 -3.06 1.83 34.99
CA GLN A 67 -3.82 2.78 34.17
C GLN A 67 -2.89 3.70 33.37
N ARG A 68 -1.78 4.15 33.98
CA ARG A 68 -0.74 4.91 33.27
C ARG A 68 -0.06 4.07 32.18
N ASN A 69 0.26 2.81 32.48
CA ASN A 69 0.89 1.90 31.52
C ASN A 69 -0.03 1.62 30.32
N ILE A 70 -1.34 1.43 30.56
CA ILE A 70 -2.34 1.27 29.51
C ILE A 70 -2.39 2.51 28.61
N ALA A 71 -2.40 3.71 29.19
CA ALA A 71 -2.38 4.95 28.41
C ALA A 71 -1.11 5.07 27.55
N ASN A 72 0.06 4.75 28.11
CA ASN A 72 1.33 4.76 27.37
C ASN A 72 1.31 3.77 26.19
N LEU A 73 0.87 2.54 26.43
CA LEU A 73 0.77 1.51 25.39
C LEU A 73 -0.24 1.92 24.30
N HIS A 74 -1.33 2.59 24.67
CA HIS A 74 -2.31 3.09 23.70
C HIS A 74 -1.66 4.11 22.76
N VAL A 75 -0.89 5.06 23.30
CA VAL A 75 -0.16 6.05 22.50
C VAL A 75 0.87 5.38 21.59
N GLU A 76 1.60 4.38 22.09
CA GLU A 76 2.60 3.66 21.31
C GLU A 76 1.97 2.86 20.14
N ILE A 77 0.86 2.15 20.40
CA ILE A 77 0.11 1.43 19.37
C ILE A 77 -0.43 2.40 18.33
N GLN A 78 -1.00 3.52 18.77
CA GLN A 78 -1.52 4.54 17.86
C GLN A 78 -0.41 5.15 17.01
N GLY A 79 0.75 5.46 17.59
CA GLY A 79 1.93 5.94 16.88
C GLY A 79 2.42 4.95 15.81
N ARG A 80 2.49 3.66 16.12
CA ARG A 80 2.86 2.62 15.12
C ARG A 80 1.82 2.47 14.01
N LYS A 81 0.54 2.60 14.35
CA LYS A 81 -0.55 2.55 13.35
C LYS A 81 -0.44 3.72 12.39
N ASP A 82 -0.20 4.92 12.91
CA ASP A 82 -0.07 6.14 12.11
C ASP A 82 1.20 6.11 11.25
N ASP A 83 2.34 5.68 11.80
CA ASP A 83 3.58 5.47 11.04
C ASP A 83 3.35 4.49 9.87
N LYS A 84 2.72 3.33 10.13
CA LYS A 84 2.39 2.37 9.07
C LYS A 84 1.50 2.98 7.98
N ASN A 85 0.53 3.82 8.35
CA ASN A 85 -0.38 4.45 7.39
C ASN A 85 0.36 5.42 6.45
N VAL A 86 1.38 6.13 6.95
CA VAL A 86 2.14 7.11 6.16
C VAL A 86 3.47 6.56 5.62
N ALA A 87 3.86 5.34 5.99
CA ALA A 87 5.17 4.78 5.68
C ALA A 87 5.52 4.80 4.19
N HIS A 88 4.54 4.54 3.33
CA HIS A 88 4.68 4.57 1.87
C HIS A 88 5.04 5.95 1.27
N LEU A 89 4.97 7.01 2.08
CA LEU A 89 5.36 8.39 1.74
C LEU A 89 6.54 8.90 2.58
N THR A 90 6.74 8.39 3.79
CA THR A 90 7.74 8.89 4.73
C THR A 90 8.99 8.03 4.83
N HIS A 91 8.88 6.71 4.61
CA HIS A 91 10.02 5.80 4.71
C HIS A 91 10.88 5.90 3.46
N ILE A 92 12.17 6.15 3.66
CA ILE A 92 13.17 6.31 2.60
C ILE A 92 13.19 5.07 1.70
N SER A 93 13.11 3.86 2.26
CA SER A 93 13.11 2.62 1.48
C SER A 93 11.92 2.49 0.53
N GLU A 94 10.74 3.02 0.88
CA GLU A 94 9.58 3.03 -0.03
C GLU A 94 9.76 4.07 -1.14
N MET A 95 10.36 5.22 -0.82
CA MET A 95 10.70 6.24 -1.82
C MET A 95 11.80 5.75 -2.78
N GLU A 96 12.80 5.04 -2.29
CA GLU A 96 13.86 4.42 -3.08
C GLU A 96 13.29 3.41 -4.08
N LYS A 97 12.43 2.49 -3.63
CA LYS A 97 11.72 1.55 -4.53
C LYS A 97 10.94 2.27 -5.63
N LYS A 98 10.27 3.38 -5.30
CA LYS A 98 9.55 4.20 -6.30
C LYS A 98 10.52 4.86 -7.28
N CYS A 99 11.66 5.38 -6.80
CA CYS A 99 12.70 5.97 -7.63
C CYS A 99 13.31 4.93 -8.60
N GLU A 100 13.59 3.72 -8.11
CA GLU A 100 14.06 2.61 -8.94
C GLU A 100 13.04 2.22 -10.02
N SER A 101 11.75 2.14 -9.64
CA SER A 101 10.66 1.85 -10.58
C SER A 101 10.55 2.93 -11.67
N LEU A 102 10.60 4.20 -11.28
CA LEU A 102 10.61 5.33 -12.23
C LEU A 102 11.84 5.31 -13.13
N THR A 103 13.01 5.00 -12.59
CA THR A 103 14.25 4.89 -13.36
C THR A 103 14.15 3.78 -14.41
N ARG A 104 13.63 2.61 -14.01
CA ARG A 104 13.39 1.48 -14.93
C ARG A 104 12.41 1.85 -16.03
N MET A 105 11.28 2.46 -15.70
CA MET A 105 10.28 2.90 -16.68
C MET A 105 10.84 3.98 -17.62
N THR A 106 11.65 4.90 -17.09
CA THR A 106 12.35 5.92 -17.89
C THR A 106 13.33 5.30 -18.88
N ALA A 107 14.08 4.28 -18.47
CA ALA A 107 15.00 3.57 -19.36
C ALA A 107 14.23 2.90 -20.52
N ILE A 108 13.15 2.17 -20.21
CA ILE A 108 12.30 1.52 -21.23
C ILE A 108 11.75 2.57 -22.22
N LEU A 109 11.25 3.70 -21.71
CA LEU A 109 10.72 4.76 -22.59
C LEU A 109 11.81 5.37 -23.48
N LYS A 110 13.02 5.58 -22.97
CA LYS A 110 14.15 6.04 -23.78
C LYS A 110 14.47 5.05 -24.90
N ASP A 111 14.49 3.75 -24.60
CA ASP A 111 14.77 2.72 -25.60
C ASP A 111 13.70 2.69 -26.70
N VAL A 112 12.42 2.82 -26.32
CA VAL A 112 11.31 2.90 -27.29
C VAL A 112 11.45 4.12 -28.20
N ILE A 113 11.80 5.28 -27.63
CA ILE A 113 12.01 6.51 -28.40
C ILE A 113 13.18 6.33 -29.39
N GLN A 114 14.32 5.84 -28.92
CA GLN A 114 15.47 5.58 -29.77
C GLN A 114 15.16 4.60 -30.91
N ASN A 115 14.40 3.53 -30.62
CA ASN A 115 14.00 2.58 -31.64
C ASN A 115 13.03 3.19 -32.66
N LYS A 116 12.09 4.04 -32.21
CA LYS A 116 11.19 4.78 -33.09
C LYS A 116 11.98 5.71 -34.02
N ASP A 117 12.92 6.47 -33.47
CA ASP A 117 13.76 7.40 -34.25
C ASP A 117 14.62 6.65 -35.29
N ARG A 118 15.14 5.46 -34.92
CA ARG A 118 15.83 4.57 -35.86
C ARG A 118 14.92 4.12 -37.01
N ILE A 119 13.67 3.74 -36.73
CA ILE A 119 12.72 3.33 -37.76
C ILE A 119 12.35 4.51 -38.65
N ILE A 120 12.08 5.68 -38.07
CA ILE A 120 11.80 6.91 -38.82
C ILE A 120 12.97 7.23 -39.76
N ALA A 121 14.20 7.22 -39.27
CA ALA A 121 15.39 7.47 -40.09
C ALA A 121 15.47 6.49 -41.27
N ARG A 122 15.20 5.19 -41.04
CA ARG A 122 15.18 4.18 -42.10
C ARG A 122 14.08 4.42 -43.13
N LEU A 123 12.89 4.85 -42.70
CA LEU A 123 11.77 5.13 -43.59
C LEU A 123 11.94 6.45 -44.36
N GLN A 124 12.67 7.40 -43.80
CA GLN A 124 12.99 8.68 -44.44
C GLN A 124 14.16 8.58 -45.42
N GLN A 125 14.97 7.53 -45.37
CA GLN A 125 15.97 7.31 -46.42
C GLN A 125 15.24 7.24 -47.76
N PRO A 126 15.68 7.99 -48.79
CA PRO A 126 15.12 7.86 -50.11
C PRO A 126 15.24 6.39 -50.49
N TYR A 127 14.09 5.74 -50.70
CA TYR A 127 14.11 4.44 -51.35
C TYR A 127 14.92 4.63 -52.62
N SER A 128 16.07 3.97 -52.74
CA SER A 128 16.65 3.70 -54.04
C SER A 128 15.62 2.81 -54.72
N LEU A 129 14.65 3.45 -55.38
CA LEU A 129 13.79 2.83 -56.37
C LEU A 129 14.74 2.36 -57.48
N ASP A 130 15.38 1.22 -57.28
CA ASP A 130 15.64 0.31 -58.38
C ASP A 130 14.28 -0.26 -58.81
N CYS A 131 13.38 0.65 -59.17
CA CYS A 131 12.13 0.28 -59.81
C CYS A 131 12.52 -0.11 -61.21
N ILE A 132 12.38 -1.40 -61.49
CA ILE A 132 12.39 -1.89 -62.85
C ILE A 132 11.16 -1.24 -63.52
N PRO A 133 11.34 -0.32 -64.49
CA PRO A 133 10.22 0.23 -65.22
C PRO A 133 9.57 -0.92 -65.99
N VAL A 134 8.25 -1.03 -65.88
CA VAL A 134 7.46 -2.05 -66.60
C VAL A 134 6.37 -1.31 -67.35
N GLU A 135 6.30 -1.51 -68.66
CA GLU A 135 5.23 -0.97 -69.49
C GLU A 135 3.88 -1.54 -69.02
N ALA A 136 2.82 -0.73 -69.11
CA ALA A 136 1.50 -1.09 -68.57
C ALA A 136 0.97 -2.42 -69.13
N GLU A 137 1.33 -2.76 -70.37
CA GLU A 137 0.94 -4.02 -71.02
C GLU A 137 1.58 -5.27 -70.39
N TYR A 138 2.76 -5.14 -69.76
CA TYR A 138 3.49 -6.25 -69.13
C TYR A 138 3.29 -6.35 -67.62
N GLN A 139 2.61 -5.38 -66.99
CA GLN A 139 2.46 -5.29 -65.54
C GLN A 139 1.84 -6.54 -64.91
N LYS A 140 0.83 -7.13 -65.56
CA LYS A 140 0.19 -8.37 -65.09
C LYS A 140 1.17 -9.54 -65.09
N GLN A 141 1.82 -9.79 -66.22
CA GLN A 141 2.77 -10.91 -66.37
C GLN A 141 3.98 -10.75 -65.45
N PHE A 142 4.45 -9.52 -65.26
CA PHE A 142 5.54 -9.22 -64.33
C PHE A 142 5.16 -9.51 -62.86
N SER A 143 3.95 -9.14 -62.44
CA SER A 143 3.47 -9.45 -61.08
C SER A 143 3.31 -10.96 -60.84
N GLU A 144 2.83 -11.70 -61.84
CA GLU A 144 2.73 -13.16 -61.79
C GLU A 144 4.12 -13.82 -61.73
N LEU A 145 5.08 -13.31 -62.52
CA LEU A 145 6.47 -13.76 -62.49
C LEU A 145 7.10 -13.54 -61.12
N LEU A 146 6.91 -12.36 -60.51
CA LEU A 146 7.43 -12.05 -59.17
C LEU A 146 6.85 -12.99 -58.11
N LEU A 147 5.54 -13.25 -58.15
CA LEU A 147 4.91 -14.16 -57.20
C LEU A 147 5.45 -15.58 -57.35
N LYS A 148 5.65 -16.02 -58.59
CA LYS A 148 6.25 -17.33 -58.89
C LYS A 148 7.71 -17.41 -58.43
N ALA A 149 8.51 -16.40 -58.74
CA ALA A 149 9.90 -16.32 -58.33
C ALA A 149 10.05 -16.33 -56.79
N ALA A 150 9.18 -15.63 -56.06
CA ALA A 150 9.17 -15.66 -54.60
C ALA A 150 8.84 -17.06 -54.05
N SER A 151 7.85 -17.74 -54.65
CA SER A 151 7.52 -19.14 -54.32
C SER A 151 8.69 -20.09 -54.59
N ASP A 152 9.30 -19.98 -55.77
CA ASP A 152 10.42 -20.82 -56.18
C ASP A 152 11.66 -20.59 -55.29
N TYR A 153 11.93 -19.33 -54.92
CA TYR A 153 13.00 -18.99 -53.98
C TYR A 153 12.74 -19.55 -52.58
N GLY A 154 11.49 -19.51 -52.10
CA GLY A 154 11.08 -20.14 -50.85
C GLY A 154 11.30 -21.66 -50.86
N ALA A 155 10.88 -22.33 -51.93
CA ALA A 155 11.10 -23.76 -52.12
C ALA A 155 12.60 -24.10 -52.18
N LEU A 156 13.39 -23.33 -52.94
CA LEU A 156 14.83 -23.50 -53.03
C LEU A 156 15.49 -23.35 -51.65
N THR A 157 15.12 -22.31 -50.89
CA THR A 157 15.66 -22.06 -49.54
C THR A 157 15.37 -23.24 -48.60
N ALA A 158 14.18 -23.83 -48.68
CA ALA A 158 13.83 -25.01 -47.89
C ALA A 158 14.68 -26.24 -48.29
N SER A 159 14.96 -26.42 -49.59
CA SER A 159 15.76 -27.53 -50.11
C SER A 159 17.28 -27.33 -50.05
N VAL A 160 17.78 -26.15 -49.67
CA VAL A 160 19.24 -25.88 -49.57
C VAL A 160 19.93 -26.87 -48.62
N ALA A 161 19.28 -27.24 -47.50
CA ALA A 161 19.84 -28.19 -46.56
C ALA A 161 19.99 -29.60 -47.18
N ASP A 162 19.02 -30.04 -47.97
CA ASP A 162 19.05 -31.33 -48.68
C ASP A 162 20.15 -31.35 -49.77
N PHE A 163 20.34 -30.23 -50.47
CA PHE A 163 21.44 -30.06 -51.42
C PHE A 163 22.81 -30.12 -50.74
N GLN A 164 22.96 -29.45 -49.60
CA GLN A 164 24.20 -29.50 -48.82
C GLN A 164 24.46 -30.90 -48.27
N TRP A 165 23.42 -31.59 -47.81
CA TRP A 165 23.51 -32.97 -47.35
C TRP A 165 23.95 -33.91 -48.48
N SER A 166 23.28 -33.86 -49.64
CA SER A 166 23.60 -34.71 -50.80
C SER A 166 24.98 -34.47 -51.39
N GLN A 167 25.51 -33.24 -51.38
CA GLN A 167 26.89 -32.97 -51.81
C GLN A 167 27.95 -33.51 -50.84
N ASN A 168 27.62 -33.55 -49.55
CA ASN A 168 28.48 -34.13 -48.53
C ASN A 168 28.31 -35.64 -48.37
N PHE A 169 27.33 -36.22 -49.07
CA PHE A 169 27.04 -37.64 -49.05
C PHE A 169 28.05 -38.40 -49.92
N ARG A 170 28.99 -39.10 -49.29
CA ARG A 170 30.05 -39.88 -49.97
C ARG A 170 29.90 -41.39 -49.85
N ASP A 171 28.85 -41.87 -49.20
CA ASP A 171 28.70 -43.31 -48.93
C ASP A 171 28.04 -44.04 -50.11
N PRO A 172 28.63 -45.14 -50.61
CA PRO A 172 28.05 -45.90 -51.71
C PRO A 172 26.75 -46.61 -51.30
N PRO A 173 25.81 -46.89 -52.23
CA PRO A 173 24.50 -47.48 -51.92
C PRO A 173 24.52 -48.84 -51.20
N SER A 174 25.68 -49.48 -51.08
CA SER A 174 25.89 -50.77 -50.42
C SER A 174 25.81 -50.72 -48.88
N VAL A 175 25.73 -49.53 -48.26
CA VAL A 175 25.65 -49.37 -46.79
C VAL A 175 24.25 -49.02 -46.28
N TRP A 176 23.24 -48.94 -47.15
CA TRP A 176 21.88 -48.51 -46.79
C TRP A 176 20.95 -49.69 -46.43
N GLY A 177 21.51 -50.69 -45.73
CA GLY A 177 20.78 -51.85 -45.21
C GLY A 177 20.06 -51.54 -43.92
#